data_AF-A0A3C8CAX5-F1
#
_entry.id   AF-A0A3C8CAX5-F1
#
_cell.length_a   1.000
_cell.length_b   1.000
_cell.length_c   1.000
_cell.angle_alpha   90.00
_cell.angle_beta   90.00
_cell.angle_gamma   90.00
#
_symmetry.space_group_name_H-M   'P 1'
#
loop_
_entity.id
_entity.type
_entity.pdbx_description
1 polymer ?
#
loop_
_entity_poly.entity_id
_entity_poly.type
_entity_poly.pdbx_seq_one_letter_code
_entity_poly.pdbx_strand_id
1 'polypeptide(L)'
;MSRYKVLPGPEAFLPPSAASMGNVLPDPGEAHIEGKVVPVDEAYEVAARKILGAKVPTIFPGPLVLWKINPHVAEKATALRELANEVPMRLIPMADYRPKYPK
;
A
#
# COMPACT_ATOMS: atom_id res chain seq x y z
N MET A 1 0.72 25.49 13.00
CA MET A 1 1.98 24.86 12.56
C MET A 1 1.67 23.91 11.41
N SER A 2 2.38 24.00 10.29
CA SER A 2 2.17 23.07 9.17
C SER A 2 2.68 21.67 9.55
N ARG A 3 1.91 20.63 9.22
CA ARG A 3 2.32 19.23 9.41
C ARG A 3 3.52 18.93 8.51
N TYR A 4 4.53 18.25 9.05
CA TYR A 4 5.73 17.88 8.29
C TYR A 4 5.36 16.97 7.11
N LYS A 5 6.01 17.20 5.96
CA LYS A 5 5.90 16.38 4.75
C LYS A 5 7.28 16.30 4.11
N VAL A 6 7.71 15.10 3.73
CA VAL A 6 8.94 14.90 2.95
C VAL A 6 8.78 15.62 1.62
N LEU A 7 9.67 16.56 1.32
CA LEU A 7 9.65 17.28 0.06
C LEU A 7 10.43 16.51 -1.02
N PRO A 8 10.02 16.61 -2.30
CA PRO A 8 10.85 16.13 -3.40
C PRO A 8 12.24 16.78 -3.39
N GLY A 9 13.28 16.02 -3.75
CA GLY A 9 14.65 16.51 -3.82
C GLY A 9 15.60 15.77 -2.87
N PRO A 10 16.70 16.41 -2.42
CA PRO A 10 17.72 15.77 -1.58
C PRO A 10 17.17 15.12 -0.30
N GLU A 11 16.14 15.70 0.32
CA GLU A 11 15.50 15.16 1.52
C GLU A 11 14.85 13.79 1.29
N ALA A 12 14.35 13.52 0.07
CA ALA A 12 13.71 12.25 -0.26
C ALA A 12 14.69 11.04 -0.24
N PHE A 13 16.00 11.29 -0.31
CA PHE A 13 17.00 10.22 -0.23
C PHE A 13 17.29 9.80 1.21
N LEU A 14 17.17 10.72 2.17
CA LEU A 14 17.50 10.49 3.56
C LEU A 14 16.55 11.27 4.48
N PRO A 15 15.24 10.95 4.45
CA PRO A 15 14.26 11.65 5.27
C PRO A 15 14.46 11.31 6.75
N PRO A 16 14.04 12.20 7.67
CA PRO A 16 13.92 11.86 9.08
C PRO A 16 13.01 10.65 9.26
N SER A 17 13.21 9.91 10.36
CA SER A 17 12.38 8.74 10.64
C SER A 17 10.91 9.15 10.79
N ALA A 18 10.00 8.36 10.23
CA ALA A 18 8.57 8.66 10.31
C ALA A 18 8.08 8.80 11.76
N ALA A 19 8.62 7.99 12.67
CA ALA A 19 8.32 8.06 14.11
C ALA A 19 8.77 9.39 14.74
N SER A 20 9.97 9.90 14.39
CA SER A 20 10.44 11.22 14.83
C SER A 20 9.56 12.37 14.35
N MET A 21 8.79 12.15 13.29
CA MET A 21 7.85 13.12 12.74
C MET A 21 6.41 12.93 13.25
N GLY A 22 6.24 12.10 14.29
CA GLY A 22 4.95 11.87 14.94
C GLY A 22 4.02 10.92 14.18
N ASN A 23 4.55 10.15 13.23
CA ASN A 23 3.76 9.12 12.55
C ASN A 23 3.60 7.90 13.47
N VAL A 24 2.37 7.63 13.86
CA VAL A 24 1.96 6.46 14.65
C VAL A 24 1.25 5.44 13.77
N LEU A 25 0.90 4.27 14.31
CA LEU A 25 0.03 3.33 13.60
C LEU A 25 -1.43 3.77 13.74
N PRO A 26 -2.28 3.52 12.73
CA PRO A 26 -3.71 3.82 12.81
C PRO A 26 -4.42 2.81 13.71
N ASP A 27 -5.48 3.25 14.39
CA ASP A 27 -6.38 2.36 15.11
C ASP A 27 -7.35 1.64 14.15
N PRO A 28 -8.05 0.56 14.59
CA PRO A 28 -9.07 -0.08 13.77
C PRO A 28 -10.15 0.92 13.31
N GLY A 29 -10.37 1.01 11.99
CA GLY A 29 -11.28 2.00 11.37
C GLY A 29 -10.57 3.24 10.83
N GLU A 30 -9.27 3.37 11.07
CA GLU A 30 -8.43 4.43 10.54
C GLU A 30 -7.41 3.91 9.52
N ALA A 31 -6.84 4.83 8.76
CA ALA A 31 -5.80 4.58 7.76
C ALA A 31 -4.85 5.77 7.64
N HIS A 32 -3.76 5.61 6.88
CA HIS A 32 -2.81 6.69 6.62
C HIS A 32 -2.92 7.24 5.20
N ILE A 33 -2.94 8.56 5.10
CA ILE A 33 -2.64 9.30 3.87
C ILE A 33 -1.41 10.16 4.13
N GLU A 34 -0.26 9.75 3.58
CA GLU A 34 0.98 10.54 3.60
C GLU A 34 1.38 11.03 5.02
N GLY A 35 1.21 10.17 6.03
CA GLY A 35 1.52 10.48 7.44
C GLY A 35 0.39 11.14 8.23
N LYS A 36 -0.80 11.33 7.62
CA LYS A 36 -2.03 11.74 8.28
C LYS A 36 -2.91 10.52 8.56
N VAL A 37 -3.23 10.30 9.84
CA VAL A 37 -4.29 9.37 10.24
C VAL A 37 -5.64 9.95 9.84
N VAL A 38 -6.45 9.17 9.15
CA VAL A 38 -7.77 9.53 8.63
C VAL A 38 -8.74 8.36 8.79
N PRO A 39 -10.06 8.58 8.75
CA PRO A 39 -11.03 7.50 8.62
C PRO A 39 -10.75 6.63 7.38
N VAL A 40 -10.99 5.33 7.49
CA VAL A 40 -10.70 4.37 6.41
C VAL A 40 -11.42 4.72 5.09
N ASP A 41 -12.64 5.25 5.17
CA ASP A 41 -13.43 5.63 3.98
C ASP A 41 -12.76 6.78 3.20
N GLU A 42 -12.18 7.77 3.90
CA GLU A 42 -11.41 8.86 3.28
C GLU A 42 -10.19 8.29 2.56
N ALA A 43 -9.50 7.31 3.17
CA ALA A 43 -8.35 6.66 2.56
C ALA A 43 -8.72 5.86 1.31
N TYR A 44 -9.85 5.15 1.31
CA TYR A 44 -10.32 4.44 0.12
C TYR A 44 -10.68 5.39 -1.01
N GLU A 45 -11.37 6.49 -0.73
CA GLU A 45 -11.70 7.49 -1.76
C GLU A 45 -10.44 8.07 -2.39
N VAL A 46 -9.45 8.44 -1.57
CA VAL A 46 -8.17 8.99 -2.06
C VAL A 46 -7.38 7.94 -2.85
N ALA A 47 -7.38 6.67 -2.41
CA ALA A 47 -6.75 5.58 -3.14
C ALA A 47 -7.41 5.39 -4.52
N ALA A 48 -8.75 5.37 -4.58
CA ALA A 48 -9.50 5.24 -5.84
C ALA A 48 -9.18 6.41 -6.80
N ARG A 49 -9.18 7.66 -6.32
CA ARG A 49 -8.80 8.83 -7.12
C ARG A 49 -7.37 8.73 -7.66
N LYS A 50 -6.41 8.27 -6.84
CA LYS A 50 -5.02 8.08 -7.27
C LYS A 50 -4.90 6.98 -8.33
N ILE A 51 -5.63 5.88 -8.18
CA ILE A 51 -5.63 4.78 -9.15
C ILE A 51 -6.24 5.23 -10.48
N LEU A 52 -7.41 5.86 -10.45
CA LEU A 52 -8.12 6.33 -11.65
C LEU A 52 -7.39 7.48 -12.36
N GLY A 53 -6.69 8.34 -11.61
CA GLY A 53 -5.90 9.45 -12.16
C GLY A 53 -4.51 9.05 -12.66
N ALA A 54 -4.06 7.82 -12.42
CA ALA A 54 -2.74 7.37 -12.84
C ALA A 54 -2.70 7.10 -14.36
N LYS A 55 -1.63 7.53 -15.03
CA LYS A 55 -1.41 7.22 -16.45
C LYS A 55 -1.20 5.72 -16.70
N VAL A 56 -0.54 5.04 -15.76
CA VAL A 56 -0.22 3.61 -15.83
C VAL A 56 -0.38 3.00 -14.43
N PRO A 57 -1.61 2.82 -13.94
CA PRO A 57 -1.82 2.20 -12.63
C PRO A 57 -1.21 0.80 -12.64
N THR A 58 -0.46 0.48 -11.58
CA THR A 58 0.24 -0.80 -11.46
C THR A 58 0.19 -1.26 -10.01
N ILE A 59 -0.20 -2.52 -9.81
CA ILE A 59 -0.18 -3.18 -8.51
C ILE A 59 0.88 -4.28 -8.53
N PHE A 60 1.72 -4.28 -7.50
CA PHE A 60 2.72 -5.31 -7.25
C PHE A 60 2.32 -6.11 -6.00
N PRO A 61 1.54 -7.20 -6.13
CA PRO A 61 1.20 -8.01 -4.98
C PRO A 61 2.47 -8.70 -4.45
N GLY A 62 2.77 -8.43 -3.19
CA GLY A 62 3.87 -9.05 -2.47
C GLY A 62 3.59 -10.52 -2.14
N PRO A 63 4.59 -11.27 -1.67
CA PRO A 63 4.46 -12.71 -1.52
C PRO A 63 3.42 -13.15 -0.49
N LEU A 64 3.13 -12.32 0.53
CA LEU A 64 2.07 -12.60 1.50
C LEU A 64 0.67 -12.69 0.89
N VAL A 65 0.45 -12.07 -0.27
CA VAL A 65 -0.78 -12.23 -1.06
C VAL A 65 -0.71 -13.50 -1.94
N LEU A 66 0.50 -13.85 -2.41
CA LEU A 66 0.71 -14.94 -3.36
C LEU A 66 0.73 -16.34 -2.71
N TRP A 67 1.16 -16.44 -1.45
CA TRP A 67 1.50 -17.74 -0.83
C TRP A 67 0.31 -18.56 -0.35
N LYS A 68 -0.95 -18.09 -0.50
CA LYS A 68 -2.20 -18.77 -0.10
C LYS A 68 -2.09 -19.52 1.24
N ILE A 69 -1.43 -18.90 2.22
CA ILE A 69 -1.11 -19.53 3.51
C ILE A 69 -2.34 -19.68 4.42
N ASN A 70 -3.43 -18.96 4.11
CA ASN A 70 -4.71 -19.06 4.80
C ASN A 70 -5.86 -18.56 3.89
N PRO A 71 -7.14 -18.78 4.25
CA PRO A 71 -8.29 -18.31 3.46
C PRO A 71 -8.32 -16.80 3.27
N HIS A 72 -7.93 -16.03 4.28
CA HIS A 72 -7.91 -14.57 4.23
C HIS A 72 -6.94 -14.00 3.18
N VAL A 73 -5.85 -14.71 2.90
CA VAL A 73 -4.92 -14.37 1.81
C VAL A 73 -5.57 -14.59 0.44
N ALA A 74 -6.39 -15.63 0.29
CA ALA A 74 -7.13 -15.86 -0.95
C ALA A 74 -8.16 -14.75 -1.20
N GLU A 75 -8.86 -14.28 -0.15
CA GLU A 75 -9.79 -13.13 -0.24
C GLU A 75 -9.07 -11.88 -0.76
N LYS A 76 -7.87 -11.58 -0.23
CA LYS A 76 -7.05 -10.45 -0.71
C LYS A 76 -6.64 -10.60 -2.17
N ALA A 77 -6.25 -11.80 -2.59
CA ALA A 77 -5.88 -12.07 -3.98
C ALA A 77 -7.08 -11.86 -4.92
N THR A 78 -8.27 -12.30 -4.52
CA THR A 78 -9.52 -12.08 -5.25
C THR A 78 -9.83 -10.58 -5.38
N ALA A 79 -9.81 -9.84 -4.27
CA ALA A 79 -10.09 -8.40 -4.27
C ALA A 79 -9.11 -7.62 -5.16
N LEU A 80 -7.82 -7.97 -5.15
CA LEU A 80 -6.83 -7.35 -6.04
C LEU A 80 -7.07 -7.70 -7.50
N ARG A 81 -7.53 -8.92 -7.80
CA ARG A 81 -7.88 -9.33 -9.16
C ARG A 81 -9.11 -8.57 -9.65
N GLU A 82 -10.13 -8.41 -8.83
CA GLU A 82 -11.33 -7.63 -9.14
C GLU A 82 -10.96 -6.17 -9.42
N LEU A 83 -10.20 -5.54 -8.53
CA LEU A 83 -9.71 -4.17 -8.72
C LEU A 83 -8.92 -4.02 -10.04
N ALA A 84 -8.09 -5.01 -10.38
CA ALA A 84 -7.31 -4.99 -11.61
C ALA A 84 -8.13 -5.24 -12.89
N ASN A 85 -9.33 -5.79 -12.78
CA ASN A 85 -10.27 -5.92 -13.88
C ASN A 85 -11.10 -4.64 -14.08
N GLU A 86 -11.46 -3.95 -12.98
CA GLU A 86 -12.27 -2.72 -13.01
C GLU A 86 -11.51 -1.52 -13.56
N VAL A 87 -10.23 -1.41 -13.25
CA VAL A 87 -9.34 -0.37 -13.79
C VAL A 87 -8.29 -1.07 -14.64
N PRO A 88 -8.00 -0.65 -15.89
CA PRO A 88 -7.01 -1.28 -16.77
C PRO A 88 -5.57 -1.06 -16.26
N MET A 89 -5.25 -1.69 -15.14
CA MET A 89 -3.97 -1.61 -14.45
C MET A 89 -3.12 -2.83 -14.73
N ARG A 90 -1.81 -2.67 -14.54
CA ARG A 90 -0.87 -3.78 -14.59
C ARG A 90 -0.88 -4.52 -13.26
N LEU A 91 -0.98 -5.85 -13.30
CA LEU A 91 -0.84 -6.72 -12.14
C LEU A 91 0.47 -7.50 -12.28
N ILE A 92 1.51 -7.12 -11.54
CA ILE A 92 2.85 -7.69 -11.65
C ILE A 92 3.23 -8.34 -10.31
N PRO A 93 3.03 -9.65 -10.12
CA PRO A 93 3.37 -10.31 -8.87
C PRO A 93 4.87 -10.22 -8.60
N MET A 94 5.22 -9.94 -7.33
CA MET A 94 6.62 -10.01 -6.90
C MET A 94 7.14 -11.44 -7.01
N ALA A 95 8.45 -11.59 -7.19
CA ALA A 95 9.08 -12.90 -7.23
C ALA A 95 8.78 -13.69 -5.95
N ASP A 96 8.56 -14.99 -6.10
CA ASP A 96 8.36 -15.88 -4.97
C ASP A 96 9.71 -16.17 -4.29
N TYR A 97 9.95 -15.52 -3.16
CA TYR A 97 11.15 -15.70 -2.35
C TYR A 97 10.88 -16.45 -1.04
N ARG A 98 9.92 -17.39 -1.01
CA ARG A 98 9.68 -18.23 0.20
C ARG A 98 11.01 -18.69 0.81
N PRO A 99 11.21 -18.52 2.13
CA PRO A 99 12.44 -18.95 2.74
C PRO A 99 12.68 -20.43 2.44
N LYS A 100 13.84 -20.73 1.87
CA LYS A 100 14.27 -22.10 1.62
C LYS A 100 14.79 -22.67 2.95
N TYR A 101 13.88 -23.11 3.80
CA TYR A 101 14.29 -23.80 5.02
C TYR A 101 14.91 -25.15 4.64
N PRO A 102 16.06 -25.52 5.23
CA PRO A 102 16.57 -26.89 5.16
C PRO A 102 15.46 -27.85 5.62
N LYS A 103 15.30 -28.97 4.92
CA LYS A 103 14.41 -30.07 5.35
C LYS A 103 14.99 -30.78 6.57
#